data_AF-A0A7F8QSJ2-F1
#
_entry.id   AF-A0A7F8QSJ2-F1
#
_cell.length_a   1.000
_cell.length_b   1.000
_cell.length_c   1.000
_cell.angle_alpha   90.00
_cell.angle_beta   90.00
_cell.angle_gamma   90.00
#
_symmetry.space_group_name_H-M   'P 1'
#
loop_
_entity.id
_entity.type
_entity.pdbx_description
1 polymer ?
#
loop_
_entity_poly.entity_id
_entity_poly.type
_entity_poly.pdbx_seq_one_letter_code
_entity_poly.pdbx_strand_id
1 'polypeptide(L)'
;MKFIASSVSFAFLILPQVLQLHLAALASLKGDIVELNKRLQQTERERDLLEKKLAKAQCEQSHLMREHEDVQERTTLRYEERITELHSIIAELNKKIDRLQGTTIREEDEYSELRSELSQSQHEVNEDSRSMDQDQTSVSIPENQSTMVTADMDNCSDLNSELQRVLTGLENVVCCRKKSSCSLSVAEVDRHIEQLTTASEHCDLAIKTVEEIEGVLGRDLYPNLAEERSRWEKELAGLREENESLTAMLCSKEEELNRTKATMNAIREERDRLRRRVSAPSPAWPGLPPGLWGWKTNKHVSSSVAEHLAHSLQDCSNIQEIFQTLYSHGSAISESKIREFEVETERLNSRIEHLKSQNDLLTITLEECKSNAERMSMLVGKYESNATALRLALQYSEQCIEAYELLLALAESEQSLILGQFRAAGVGSSPGDHSGDENITQMLKRAHDCRKTAENAAKALLMKLDGSCGGAFAVAGCSVQPWESLSSNSHT
;
A
#
# COMPACT_ATOMS: atom_id res chain seq x y z
N MET A 1 68.98 76.22 -14.39
CA MET A 1 68.71 75.98 -15.84
C MET A 1 69.03 74.56 -16.30
N LYS A 2 70.30 74.10 -16.40
CA LYS A 2 70.64 72.79 -17.02
C LYS A 2 69.79 71.58 -16.56
N PHE A 3 69.55 71.43 -15.25
CA PHE A 3 68.69 70.36 -14.71
C PHE A 3 67.23 70.39 -15.23
N ILE A 4 66.66 71.60 -15.40
CA ILE A 4 65.29 71.79 -15.89
C ILE A 4 65.21 71.40 -17.38
N ALA A 5 66.19 71.81 -18.19
CA ALA A 5 66.27 71.42 -19.59
C ALA A 5 66.37 69.89 -19.75
N SER A 6 67.23 69.24 -18.94
CA SER A 6 67.36 67.77 -18.96
C SER A 6 66.06 67.06 -18.54
N SER A 7 65.36 67.57 -17.53
CA SER A 7 64.06 67.04 -17.09
C SER A 7 62.99 67.15 -18.18
N VAL A 8 62.87 68.32 -18.82
CA VAL A 8 61.92 68.55 -19.91
C VAL A 8 62.21 67.65 -21.11
N SER A 9 63.48 67.50 -21.52
CA SER A 9 63.85 66.59 -22.61
C SER A 9 63.57 65.12 -22.29
N PHE A 10 63.78 64.70 -21.04
CA PHE A 10 63.49 63.33 -20.59
C PHE A 10 61.98 63.03 -20.58
N ALA A 11 61.17 63.97 -20.08
CA ALA A 11 59.71 63.86 -20.14
C ALA A 11 59.18 63.81 -21.59
N PHE A 12 59.74 64.62 -22.50
CA PHE A 12 59.35 64.66 -23.91
C PHE A 12 59.65 63.36 -24.68
N LEU A 13 60.68 62.60 -24.25
CA LEU A 13 61.02 61.28 -24.80
C LEU A 13 60.16 60.14 -24.23
N ILE A 14 59.78 60.21 -22.95
CA ILE A 14 59.12 59.10 -22.24
C ILE A 14 57.58 59.15 -22.37
N LEU A 15 56.95 60.33 -22.34
CA LEU A 15 55.49 60.43 -22.46
C LEU A 15 54.92 59.70 -23.70
N PRO A 16 55.51 59.84 -24.91
CA PRO A 16 55.01 59.14 -26.10
C PRO A 16 55.08 57.61 -25.97
N GLN A 17 56.16 57.09 -25.39
CA GLN A 17 56.37 55.65 -25.21
C GLN A 17 55.39 55.06 -24.20
N VAL A 18 55.18 55.76 -23.06
CA VAL A 18 54.20 55.38 -22.04
C VAL A 18 52.78 55.42 -22.60
N LEU A 19 52.42 56.47 -23.34
CA LEU A 19 51.11 56.59 -24.00
C LEU A 19 50.87 55.45 -25.01
N GLN A 20 51.87 55.13 -25.84
CA GLN A 20 51.79 54.04 -26.82
C GLN A 20 51.62 52.67 -26.15
N LEU A 21 52.31 52.43 -25.02
CA LEU A 21 52.20 51.17 -24.27
C LEU A 21 50.83 51.03 -23.59
N HIS A 22 50.28 52.11 -23.01
CA HIS A 22 48.90 52.13 -22.53
C HIS A 22 47.88 51.89 -23.65
N LEU A 23 48.08 52.47 -24.84
CA LEU A 23 47.16 52.31 -25.97
C LEU A 23 47.18 50.86 -26.51
N ALA A 24 48.35 50.21 -26.53
CA ALA A 24 48.48 48.79 -26.82
C ALA A 24 47.80 47.90 -25.76
N ALA A 25 47.94 48.21 -24.47
CA ALA A 25 47.26 47.49 -23.39
C ALA A 25 45.73 47.62 -23.47
N LEU A 26 45.22 48.82 -23.77
CA LEU A 26 43.78 49.05 -24.01
C LEU A 26 43.26 48.31 -25.26
N ALA A 27 44.09 48.18 -26.30
CA ALA A 27 43.75 47.38 -27.48
C ALA A 27 43.68 45.88 -27.17
N SER A 28 44.61 45.35 -26.35
CA SER A 28 44.57 43.95 -25.87
C SER A 28 43.30 43.71 -25.05
N LEU A 29 43.08 44.50 -23.99
CA LEU A 29 41.91 44.37 -23.12
C LEU A 29 40.59 44.44 -23.89
N LYS A 30 40.51 45.28 -24.93
CA LYS A 30 39.34 45.33 -25.83
C LYS A 30 39.17 44.04 -26.64
N GLY A 31 40.25 43.41 -27.09
CA GLY A 31 40.23 42.09 -27.72
C GLY A 31 39.75 41.01 -26.74
N ASP A 32 40.35 40.98 -25.54
CA ASP A 32 40.02 40.01 -24.48
C ASP A 32 38.54 40.09 -24.08
N ILE A 33 37.98 41.31 -23.95
CA ILE A 33 36.55 41.56 -23.69
C ILE A 33 35.66 41.02 -24.83
N VAL A 34 36.07 41.19 -26.09
CA VAL A 34 35.30 40.69 -27.25
C VAL A 34 35.32 39.17 -27.32
N GLU A 35 36.46 38.53 -27.00
CA GLU A 35 36.53 37.07 -26.91
C GLU A 35 35.71 36.53 -25.74
N LEU A 36 35.80 37.13 -24.54
CA LEU A 36 34.97 36.75 -23.39
C LEU A 36 33.49 36.87 -23.71
N ASN A 37 33.05 37.96 -24.35
CA ASN A 37 31.64 38.15 -24.73
C ASN A 37 31.19 37.10 -25.76
N LYS A 38 32.03 36.77 -26.76
CA LYS A 38 31.74 35.69 -27.71
C LYS A 38 31.60 34.33 -27.01
N ARG A 39 32.48 34.03 -26.05
CA ARG A 39 32.43 32.80 -25.25
C ARG A 39 31.18 32.75 -24.36
N LEU A 40 30.88 33.83 -23.65
CA LEU A 40 29.67 33.99 -22.82
C LEU A 40 28.41 33.70 -23.65
N GLN A 41 28.23 34.35 -24.79
CA GLN A 41 27.09 34.10 -25.66
C GLN A 41 27.01 32.66 -26.20
N GLN A 42 28.13 31.95 -26.32
CA GLN A 42 28.09 30.54 -26.69
C GLN A 42 27.63 29.68 -25.51
N THR A 43 28.17 29.93 -24.31
CA THR A 43 27.73 29.26 -23.07
C THR A 43 26.24 29.52 -22.78
N GLU A 44 25.73 30.73 -23.05
CA GLU A 44 24.29 31.06 -22.95
C GLU A 44 23.45 30.20 -23.92
N ARG A 45 23.82 30.11 -25.20
CA ARG A 45 23.11 29.26 -26.18
C ARG A 45 23.16 27.77 -25.83
N GLU A 46 24.28 27.33 -25.25
CA GLU A 46 24.45 25.95 -24.79
C GLU A 46 23.60 25.67 -23.55
N ARG A 47 23.52 26.60 -22.59
CA ARG A 47 22.58 26.58 -21.45
C ARG A 47 21.13 26.49 -21.93
N ASP A 48 20.68 27.42 -22.78
CA ASP A 48 19.30 27.49 -23.26
C ASP A 48 18.87 26.20 -24.01
N LEU A 49 19.83 25.50 -24.63
CA LEU A 49 19.62 24.22 -25.31
C LEU A 49 19.60 23.04 -24.33
N LEU A 50 20.36 23.10 -23.24
CA LEU A 50 20.32 22.12 -22.15
C LEU A 50 19.04 22.26 -21.31
N GLU A 51 18.59 23.48 -21.01
CA GLU A 51 17.32 23.77 -20.33
C GLU A 51 16.13 23.20 -21.12
N LYS A 52 16.09 23.40 -22.45
CA LYS A 52 15.06 22.83 -23.33
C LYS A 52 15.09 21.29 -23.37
N LYS A 53 16.28 20.68 -23.29
CA LYS A 53 16.42 19.22 -23.17
C LYS A 53 15.95 18.71 -21.81
N LEU A 54 16.27 19.42 -20.72
CA LEU A 54 15.84 19.09 -19.36
C LEU A 54 14.32 19.16 -19.24
N ALA A 55 13.70 20.26 -19.69
CA ALA A 55 12.24 20.42 -19.68
C ALA A 55 11.52 19.33 -20.50
N LYS A 56 12.09 18.96 -21.66
CA LYS A 56 11.57 17.85 -22.47
C LYS A 56 11.68 16.50 -21.74
N ALA A 57 12.84 16.20 -21.15
CA ALA A 57 13.06 14.96 -20.40
C ALA A 57 12.17 14.87 -19.14
N GLN A 58 11.95 15.99 -18.45
CA GLN A 58 11.01 16.09 -17.32
C GLN A 58 9.57 15.81 -17.77
N CYS A 59 9.13 16.38 -18.90
CA CYS A 59 7.81 16.12 -19.47
C CYS A 59 7.62 14.64 -19.85
N GLU A 60 8.63 14.04 -20.50
CA GLU A 60 8.64 12.61 -20.85
C GLU A 60 8.65 11.71 -19.61
N GLN A 61 9.39 12.07 -18.56
CA GLN A 61 9.37 11.39 -17.27
C GLN A 61 8.00 11.48 -16.58
N SER A 62 7.36 12.65 -16.57
CA SER A 62 6.01 12.83 -16.02
C SER A 62 4.94 12.08 -16.79
N HIS A 63 5.11 11.89 -18.10
CA HIS A 63 4.23 11.05 -18.92
C HIS A 63 4.36 9.58 -18.53
N LEU A 64 5.58 9.06 -18.50
CA LEU A 64 5.87 7.66 -18.16
C LEU A 64 5.47 7.29 -16.73
N MET A 65 5.56 8.24 -15.78
CA MET A 65 5.04 8.06 -14.42
C MET A 65 3.51 7.87 -14.43
N ARG A 66 2.77 8.75 -15.10
CA ARG A 66 1.31 8.63 -15.23
C ARG A 66 0.89 7.35 -15.95
N GLU A 67 1.57 6.96 -17.03
CA GLU A 67 1.30 5.68 -17.71
C GLU A 67 1.55 4.46 -16.81
N HIS A 68 2.54 4.52 -15.91
CA HIS A 68 2.75 3.47 -14.92
C HIS A 68 1.64 3.45 -13.86
N GLU A 69 1.25 4.61 -13.34
CA GLU A 69 0.17 4.76 -12.35
C GLU A 69 -1.16 4.23 -12.91
N ASP A 70 -1.53 4.64 -14.12
CA ASP A 70 -2.64 4.14 -14.95
C ASP A 70 -2.66 2.59 -15.03
N VAL A 71 -1.52 1.98 -15.34
CA VAL A 71 -1.39 0.53 -15.50
C VAL A 71 -1.46 -0.17 -14.15
N GLN A 72 -0.86 0.41 -13.11
CA GLN A 72 -0.91 -0.11 -11.75
C GLN A 72 -2.35 -0.11 -11.21
N GLU A 73 -3.07 1.02 -11.32
CA GLU A 73 -4.49 1.15 -10.94
C GLU A 73 -5.36 0.10 -11.67
N ARG A 74 -5.24 0.00 -13.00
CA ARG A 74 -5.96 -1.01 -13.80
C ARG A 74 -5.67 -2.45 -13.36
N THR A 75 -4.47 -2.74 -12.85
CA THR A 75 -4.19 -4.07 -12.26
C THR A 75 -4.75 -4.24 -10.86
N THR A 76 -4.74 -3.20 -10.03
CA THR A 76 -5.34 -3.19 -8.69
C THR A 76 -6.84 -3.40 -8.74
N LEU A 77 -7.55 -2.70 -9.63
CA LEU A 77 -9.00 -2.84 -9.81
C LEU A 77 -9.39 -4.28 -10.18
N ARG A 78 -8.66 -4.94 -11.09
CA ARG A 78 -8.90 -6.36 -11.42
C ARG A 78 -8.69 -7.31 -10.24
N TYR A 79 -7.72 -7.01 -9.37
CA TYR A 79 -7.53 -7.78 -8.14
C TYR A 79 -8.66 -7.52 -7.13
N GLU A 80 -9.14 -6.28 -7.02
CA GLU A 80 -10.31 -5.94 -6.19
C GLU A 80 -11.58 -6.64 -6.68
N GLU A 81 -11.88 -6.55 -7.99
CA GLU A 81 -12.96 -7.30 -8.65
C GLU A 81 -12.88 -8.79 -8.28
N ARG A 82 -11.73 -9.44 -8.51
CA ARG A 82 -11.51 -10.85 -8.20
C ARG A 82 -11.63 -11.18 -6.70
N ILE A 83 -11.23 -10.25 -5.83
CA ILE A 83 -11.41 -10.37 -4.37
C ILE A 83 -12.90 -10.29 -4.00
N THR A 84 -13.70 -9.43 -4.64
CA THR A 84 -15.15 -9.39 -4.41
C THR A 84 -15.87 -10.64 -4.93
N GLU A 85 -15.46 -11.18 -6.09
CA GLU A 85 -15.94 -12.49 -6.58
C GLU A 85 -15.67 -13.60 -5.56
N LEU A 86 -14.43 -13.70 -5.07
CA LEU A 86 -14.04 -14.74 -4.11
C LEU A 86 -14.80 -14.60 -2.79
N HIS A 87 -15.00 -13.38 -2.27
CA HIS A 87 -15.85 -13.15 -1.09
C HIS A 87 -17.32 -13.55 -1.34
N SER A 88 -17.86 -13.30 -2.54
CA SER A 88 -19.20 -13.74 -2.93
C SER A 88 -19.32 -15.27 -2.96
N ILE A 89 -18.32 -15.96 -3.53
CA ILE A 89 -18.24 -17.42 -3.56
C ILE A 89 -18.13 -18.00 -2.14
N ILE A 90 -17.27 -17.43 -1.28
CA ILE A 90 -17.15 -17.82 0.13
C ILE A 90 -18.49 -17.64 0.87
N ALA A 91 -19.19 -16.53 0.66
CA ALA A 91 -20.50 -16.31 1.25
C ALA A 91 -21.56 -17.31 0.75
N GLU A 92 -21.53 -17.72 -0.52
CA GLU A 92 -22.45 -18.74 -1.04
C GLU A 92 -22.10 -20.16 -0.56
N LEU A 93 -20.80 -20.47 -0.36
CA LEU A 93 -20.31 -21.73 0.18
C LEU A 93 -20.63 -21.87 1.68
N ASN A 94 -20.37 -20.83 2.49
CA ASN A 94 -20.78 -20.80 3.89
C ASN A 94 -22.30 -21.02 4.00
N LYS A 95 -23.09 -20.31 3.18
CA LYS A 95 -24.55 -20.49 3.12
C LYS A 95 -25.01 -21.87 2.62
N LYS A 96 -24.13 -22.69 2.01
CA LYS A 96 -24.38 -24.11 1.74
C LYS A 96 -24.01 -24.97 2.94
N ILE A 97 -22.91 -24.67 3.63
CA ILE A 97 -22.50 -25.33 4.89
C ILE A 97 -23.58 -25.12 5.97
N ASP A 98 -24.03 -23.88 6.21
CA ASP A 98 -25.08 -23.53 7.18
C ASP A 98 -26.38 -24.32 6.93
N ARG A 99 -26.72 -24.53 5.65
CA ARG A 99 -27.90 -25.31 5.24
C ARG A 99 -27.72 -26.80 5.49
N LEU A 100 -26.54 -27.34 5.15
CA LEU A 100 -26.24 -28.76 5.34
C LEU A 100 -26.19 -29.11 6.83
N GLN A 101 -25.51 -28.28 7.64
CA GLN A 101 -25.53 -28.39 9.09
C GLN A 101 -26.96 -28.23 9.64
N GLY A 102 -27.73 -27.26 9.16
CA GLY A 102 -29.14 -27.09 9.55
C GLY A 102 -30.04 -28.27 9.16
N THR A 103 -29.78 -28.97 8.06
CA THR A 103 -30.50 -30.22 7.72
C THR A 103 -30.03 -31.40 8.56
N THR A 104 -28.73 -31.53 8.82
CA THR A 104 -28.18 -32.60 9.68
C THR A 104 -28.66 -32.47 11.12
N ILE A 105 -28.62 -31.26 11.71
CA ILE A 105 -29.13 -31.01 13.07
C ILE A 105 -30.62 -31.34 13.14
N ARG A 106 -31.43 -30.86 12.19
CA ARG A 106 -32.86 -31.22 12.12
C ARG A 106 -33.10 -32.73 12.00
N GLU A 107 -32.25 -33.45 11.26
CA GLU A 107 -32.34 -34.90 11.10
C GLU A 107 -31.88 -35.64 12.38
N GLU A 108 -30.89 -35.12 13.12
CA GLU A 108 -30.50 -35.61 14.44
C GLU A 108 -31.57 -35.30 15.51
N ASP A 109 -32.22 -34.15 15.44
CA ASP A 109 -33.37 -33.77 16.28
C ASP A 109 -34.56 -34.70 16.01
N GLU A 110 -34.96 -34.88 14.74
CA GLU A 110 -36.06 -35.79 14.35
C GLU A 110 -35.76 -37.25 14.76
N TYR A 111 -34.51 -37.71 14.66
CA TYR A 111 -34.10 -39.02 15.20
C TYR A 111 -34.11 -39.07 16.75
N SER A 112 -33.80 -37.97 17.42
CA SER A 112 -33.77 -37.87 18.88
C SER A 112 -35.16 -37.77 19.49
N GLU A 113 -36.11 -37.10 18.82
CA GLU A 113 -37.53 -37.10 19.17
C GLU A 113 -38.12 -38.51 19.02
N LEU A 114 -37.95 -39.19 17.88
CA LEU A 114 -38.39 -40.59 17.72
C LEU A 114 -37.81 -41.54 18.77
N ARG A 115 -36.55 -41.32 19.19
CA ARG A 115 -35.89 -42.10 20.25
C ARG A 115 -36.46 -41.79 21.64
N SER A 116 -36.87 -40.55 21.87
CA SER A 116 -37.46 -40.07 23.13
C SER A 116 -38.91 -40.53 23.27
N GLU A 117 -39.73 -40.44 22.21
CA GLU A 117 -41.08 -41.01 22.15
C GLU A 117 -41.06 -42.52 22.40
N LEU A 118 -40.12 -43.24 21.77
CA LEU A 118 -39.95 -44.68 22.01
C LEU A 118 -39.60 -44.99 23.47
N SER A 119 -38.77 -44.16 24.11
CA SER A 119 -38.41 -44.34 25.52
C SER A 119 -39.56 -43.96 26.48
N GLN A 120 -40.33 -42.92 26.18
CA GLN A 120 -41.51 -42.53 26.96
C GLN A 120 -42.61 -43.59 26.88
N SER A 121 -42.84 -44.18 25.70
CA SER A 121 -43.79 -45.29 25.50
C SER A 121 -43.48 -46.56 26.31
N GLN A 122 -42.27 -46.68 26.87
CA GLN A 122 -41.84 -47.79 27.73
C GLN A 122 -41.82 -47.43 29.23
N HIS A 123 -42.19 -46.20 29.63
CA HIS A 123 -42.08 -45.77 31.04
C HIS A 123 -43.41 -45.48 31.75
N GLU A 124 -44.56 -45.43 31.06
CA GLU A 124 -45.89 -45.26 31.70
C GLU A 124 -46.43 -46.54 32.39
N VAL A 125 -45.55 -47.44 32.86
CA VAL A 125 -45.94 -48.66 33.60
C VAL A 125 -45.04 -48.90 34.83
N ASN A 126 -44.94 -47.92 35.72
CA ASN A 126 -44.83 -48.21 37.16
C ASN A 126 -45.39 -47.06 38.00
N GLU A 127 -46.11 -47.40 39.07
CA GLU A 127 -46.83 -46.44 39.92
C GLU A 127 -46.14 -46.15 41.26
N ASP A 128 -46.53 -45.02 41.85
CA ASP A 128 -46.56 -44.67 43.28
C ASP A 128 -45.29 -44.87 44.16
N SER A 129 -44.69 -43.75 44.61
CA SER A 129 -44.23 -43.61 46.02
C SER A 129 -43.94 -42.17 46.47
N ARG A 130 -44.26 -41.93 47.75
CA ARG A 130 -44.11 -40.70 48.56
C ARG A 130 -42.63 -40.44 48.93
N SER A 131 -42.19 -39.32 49.52
CA SER A 131 -42.86 -38.28 50.34
C SER A 131 -42.15 -36.90 50.28
N MET A 132 -42.57 -35.95 51.12
CA MET A 132 -41.96 -34.61 51.31
C MET A 132 -40.77 -34.61 52.30
N ASP A 133 -40.29 -33.38 52.60
CA ASP A 133 -39.43 -32.92 53.71
C ASP A 133 -37.90 -33.04 53.51
N GLN A 134 -37.02 -32.17 54.07
CA GLN A 134 -37.10 -30.74 54.44
C GLN A 134 -35.64 -30.18 54.55
N ASP A 135 -35.47 -28.86 54.71
CA ASP A 135 -34.19 -28.14 54.82
C ASP A 135 -33.22 -28.56 55.96
N GLN A 136 -31.99 -28.02 55.85
CA GLN A 136 -31.02 -27.62 56.90
C GLN A 136 -29.71 -28.40 57.10
N THR A 137 -28.65 -27.85 56.48
CA THR A 137 -27.36 -27.46 57.10
C THR A 137 -26.83 -28.15 58.38
N SER A 138 -25.64 -28.77 58.24
CA SER A 138 -24.36 -28.39 58.93
C SER A 138 -23.67 -29.32 59.97
N VAL A 139 -22.33 -29.47 59.74
CA VAL A 139 -21.19 -29.46 60.71
C VAL A 139 -20.60 -30.76 61.34
N SER A 140 -19.26 -30.91 61.13
CA SER A 140 -18.21 -31.75 61.79
C SER A 140 -18.28 -33.30 61.71
N ILE A 141 -17.25 -34.09 61.26
CA ILE A 141 -15.77 -34.16 61.53
C ILE A 141 -15.46 -34.95 62.83
N PRO A 142 -14.48 -35.88 62.93
CA PRO A 142 -13.32 -36.20 62.05
C PRO A 142 -13.36 -37.67 61.47
N GLU A 143 -12.31 -38.46 61.11
CA GLU A 143 -10.83 -38.39 61.24
C GLU A 143 -10.04 -39.26 60.19
N ASN A 144 -8.76 -38.91 60.02
CA ASN A 144 -7.55 -39.62 59.51
C ASN A 144 -7.58 -41.07 58.93
N GLN A 145 -7.09 -41.23 57.69
CA GLN A 145 -5.70 -41.69 57.40
C GLN A 145 -5.39 -41.74 55.88
N SER A 146 -4.39 -40.99 55.39
CA SER A 146 -3.31 -41.47 54.49
C SER A 146 -2.42 -40.32 53.94
N THR A 147 -1.12 -40.56 53.97
CA THR A 147 0.05 -39.73 53.65
C THR A 147 0.12 -39.08 52.26
N MET A 148 0.59 -37.81 52.23
CA MET A 148 1.22 -37.02 51.14
C MET A 148 1.25 -37.57 49.69
N VAL A 149 0.81 -36.73 48.74
CA VAL A 149 1.72 -35.83 47.97
C VAL A 149 1.01 -34.48 47.77
N THR A 150 1.68 -33.36 48.07
CA THR A 150 1.22 -32.01 47.71
C THR A 150 2.11 -31.44 46.62
N ALA A 151 1.53 -31.11 45.47
CA ALA A 151 2.18 -30.36 44.41
C ALA A 151 1.29 -29.18 43.99
N ASP A 152 1.89 -28.00 43.94
CA ASP A 152 1.59 -26.89 43.03
C ASP A 152 0.16 -26.32 43.04
N MET A 153 -0.33 -25.89 44.21
CA MET A 153 -1.45 -24.93 44.27
C MET A 153 -1.02 -23.53 43.81
N ASP A 154 0.23 -23.15 44.11
CA ASP A 154 0.77 -21.80 43.83
C ASP A 154 0.85 -21.49 42.33
N ASN A 155 1.07 -22.52 41.50
CA ASN A 155 1.17 -22.41 40.05
C ASN A 155 -0.17 -21.98 39.38
N CYS A 156 -1.31 -22.19 40.06
CA CYS A 156 -2.61 -21.67 39.61
C CYS A 156 -2.80 -20.19 39.97
N SER A 157 -2.28 -19.72 41.12
CA SER A 157 -2.27 -18.29 41.46
C SER A 157 -1.30 -17.51 40.57
N ASP A 158 -0.13 -18.08 40.27
CA ASP A 158 0.82 -17.49 39.33
C ASP A 158 0.19 -17.42 37.94
N LEU A 159 -0.34 -18.52 37.39
CA LEU A 159 -1.00 -18.50 36.08
C LEU A 159 -2.18 -17.52 36.03
N ASN A 160 -3.01 -17.42 37.07
CA ASN A 160 -4.11 -16.45 37.11
C ASN A 160 -3.60 -15.00 37.19
N SER A 161 -2.57 -14.72 38.01
CA SER A 161 -2.00 -13.38 38.12
C SER A 161 -1.29 -12.95 36.82
N GLU A 162 -0.63 -13.88 36.13
CA GLU A 162 -0.04 -13.68 34.82
C GLU A 162 -1.11 -13.52 33.74
N LEU A 163 -2.23 -14.25 33.82
CA LEU A 163 -3.36 -14.08 32.91
C LEU A 163 -4.06 -12.73 33.10
N GLN A 164 -4.18 -12.23 34.34
CA GLN A 164 -4.64 -10.87 34.63
C GLN A 164 -3.62 -9.80 34.22
N ARG A 165 -2.30 -10.03 34.41
CA ARG A 165 -1.24 -9.14 33.94
C ARG A 165 -1.19 -9.06 32.42
N VAL A 166 -1.44 -10.18 31.73
CA VAL A 166 -1.55 -10.24 30.26
C VAL A 166 -2.85 -9.60 29.79
N LEU A 167 -3.98 -9.77 30.50
CA LEU A 167 -5.23 -9.04 30.22
C LEU A 167 -5.04 -7.54 30.35
N THR A 168 -4.57 -7.04 31.49
CA THR A 168 -4.29 -5.61 31.68
C THR A 168 -3.18 -5.10 30.76
N GLY A 169 -2.22 -5.95 30.37
CA GLY A 169 -1.25 -5.65 29.31
C GLY A 169 -1.92 -5.47 27.94
N LEU A 170 -2.83 -6.37 27.56
CA LEU A 170 -3.64 -6.28 26.34
C LEU A 170 -4.60 -5.10 26.37
N GLU A 171 -5.28 -4.82 27.48
CA GLU A 171 -6.14 -3.65 27.65
C GLU A 171 -5.35 -2.36 27.51
N ASN A 172 -4.14 -2.28 28.08
CA ASN A 172 -3.26 -1.12 27.89
C ASN A 172 -2.76 -1.01 26.44
N VAL A 173 -2.35 -2.12 25.79
CA VAL A 173 -1.94 -2.12 24.38
C VAL A 173 -3.10 -1.75 23.45
N VAL A 174 -4.32 -2.22 23.75
CA VAL A 174 -5.55 -1.86 23.02
C VAL A 174 -5.94 -0.41 23.29
N CYS A 175 -5.81 0.11 24.51
CA CYS A 175 -6.01 1.54 24.80
C CYS A 175 -4.96 2.43 24.10
N CYS A 176 -3.69 2.02 24.05
CA CYS A 176 -2.65 2.72 23.29
C CYS A 176 -2.90 2.65 21.77
N ARG A 177 -3.34 1.49 21.24
CA ARG A 177 -3.74 1.34 19.84
C ARG A 177 -5.01 2.14 19.52
N LYS A 178 -5.96 2.27 20.46
CA LYS A 178 -7.19 3.08 20.34
C LYS A 178 -6.96 4.59 20.57
N LYS A 179 -5.83 4.97 21.16
CA LYS A 179 -5.33 6.37 21.20
C LYS A 179 -4.50 6.76 19.97
N SER A 180 -4.08 5.80 19.14
CA SER A 180 -3.29 6.05 17.91
C SER A 180 -4.09 5.81 16.63
N SER A 181 -5.02 4.86 16.62
CA SER A 181 -6.12 4.82 15.66
C SER A 181 -7.18 5.86 16.06
N CYS A 182 -7.14 7.04 15.46
CA CYS A 182 -8.01 8.16 15.78
C CYS A 182 -9.51 7.85 15.64
N SER A 183 -10.18 7.59 16.76
CA SER A 183 -11.52 8.16 16.97
C SER A 183 -11.33 9.54 17.57
N LEU A 184 -11.20 10.58 16.73
CA LEU A 184 -11.30 11.97 17.19
C LEU A 184 -12.63 12.12 17.93
N SER A 185 -12.64 12.77 19.10
CA SER A 185 -13.90 13.14 19.73
C SER A 185 -14.65 14.13 18.83
N VAL A 186 -15.99 14.21 18.94
CA VAL A 186 -16.75 15.19 18.13
C VAL A 186 -16.22 16.60 18.37
N ALA A 187 -15.86 16.94 19.62
CA ALA A 187 -15.21 18.21 19.95
C ALA A 187 -13.79 18.37 19.36
N GLU A 188 -13.01 17.30 19.19
CA GLU A 188 -11.75 17.37 18.43
C GLU A 188 -12.02 17.65 16.95
N VAL A 189 -13.04 17.02 16.35
CA VAL A 189 -13.43 17.22 14.95
C VAL A 189 -13.93 18.65 14.74
N ASP A 190 -14.84 19.14 15.60
CA ASP A 190 -15.35 20.50 15.56
C ASP A 190 -14.22 21.52 15.69
N ARG A 191 -13.30 21.33 16.66
CA ARG A 191 -12.10 22.17 16.82
C ARG A 191 -11.14 22.09 15.62
N HIS A 192 -11.07 20.95 14.93
CA HIS A 192 -10.31 20.82 13.69
C HIS A 192 -11.01 21.51 12.50
N ILE A 193 -12.34 21.51 12.46
CA ILE A 193 -13.13 22.30 11.49
C ILE A 193 -12.90 23.79 11.75
N GLU A 194 -13.00 24.27 12.98
CA GLU A 194 -12.70 25.66 13.37
C GLU A 194 -11.26 26.07 12.99
N GLN A 195 -10.29 25.17 13.13
CA GLN A 195 -8.90 25.40 12.72
C GLN A 195 -8.73 25.43 11.21
N LEU A 196 -9.52 24.67 10.45
CA LEU A 196 -9.51 24.69 8.99
C LEU A 196 -10.27 25.90 8.43
N THR A 197 -11.38 26.34 9.04
CA THR A 197 -12.09 27.55 8.62
C THR A 197 -11.26 28.80 8.91
N THR A 198 -10.67 28.93 10.10
CA THR A 198 -9.78 30.07 10.42
C THR A 198 -8.49 30.07 9.59
N ALA A 199 -7.97 28.90 9.19
CA ALA A 199 -6.89 28.82 8.22
C ALA A 199 -7.33 29.22 6.80
N SER A 200 -8.55 28.85 6.37
CA SER A 200 -9.13 29.29 5.09
C SER A 200 -9.32 30.80 5.07
N GLU A 201 -9.95 31.37 6.10
CA GLU A 201 -10.13 32.82 6.27
C GLU A 201 -8.80 33.57 6.22
N HIS A 202 -7.73 33.01 6.80
CA HIS A 202 -6.38 33.59 6.70
C HIS A 202 -5.81 33.51 5.27
N CYS A 203 -6.05 32.41 4.54
CA CYS A 203 -5.67 32.29 3.13
C CYS A 203 -6.46 33.28 2.25
N ASP A 204 -7.77 33.44 2.47
CA ASP A 204 -8.62 34.39 1.75
C ASP A 204 -8.17 35.85 1.98
N LEU A 205 -7.76 36.19 3.21
CA LEU A 205 -7.15 37.48 3.54
C LEU A 205 -5.76 37.66 2.88
N ALA A 206 -4.96 36.60 2.81
CA ALA A 206 -3.66 36.64 2.11
C ALA A 206 -3.83 36.84 0.60
N ILE A 207 -4.74 36.10 -0.05
CA ILE A 207 -5.12 36.29 -1.45
C ILE A 207 -5.59 37.72 -1.68
N LYS A 208 -6.51 38.22 -0.85
CA LYS A 208 -7.06 39.57 -1.00
C LYS A 208 -5.99 40.66 -0.86
N THR A 209 -5.05 40.53 0.09
CA THR A 209 -3.94 41.49 0.22
C THR A 209 -2.95 41.42 -0.93
N VAL A 210 -2.74 40.25 -1.54
CA VAL A 210 -2.02 40.13 -2.82
C VAL A 210 -2.78 40.81 -3.96
N GLU A 211 -4.09 40.62 -4.10
CA GLU A 211 -4.90 41.28 -5.14
C GLU A 211 -4.97 42.81 -4.96
N GLU A 212 -4.98 43.30 -3.72
CA GLU A 212 -4.86 44.74 -3.43
C GLU A 212 -3.47 45.29 -3.81
N ILE A 213 -2.39 44.52 -3.61
CA ILE A 213 -1.03 44.87 -4.05
C ILE A 213 -0.91 44.83 -5.58
N GLU A 214 -1.44 43.81 -6.26
CA GLU A 214 -1.52 43.74 -7.74
C GLU A 214 -2.32 44.92 -8.31
N GLY A 215 -3.42 45.30 -7.64
CA GLY A 215 -4.25 46.45 -8.02
C GLY A 215 -3.51 47.79 -7.89
N VAL A 216 -2.63 47.95 -6.90
CA VAL A 216 -1.80 49.16 -6.71
C VAL A 216 -0.58 49.20 -7.62
N LEU A 217 0.03 48.05 -7.94
CA LEU A 217 1.21 47.97 -8.81
C LEU A 217 0.87 48.03 -10.31
N GLY A 218 -0.38 47.72 -10.68
CA GLY A 218 -0.86 47.77 -12.06
C GLY A 218 -0.70 46.43 -12.78
N ARG A 219 -1.81 45.95 -13.36
CA ARG A 219 -1.95 44.60 -13.96
C ARG A 219 -1.07 44.38 -15.20
N ASP A 220 -0.46 45.43 -15.75
CA ASP A 220 0.20 45.45 -17.05
C ASP A 220 1.71 45.12 -16.99
N LEU A 221 2.30 44.97 -15.80
CA LEU A 221 3.75 44.74 -15.64
C LEU A 221 4.21 43.34 -16.10
N TYR A 222 3.33 42.33 -16.04
CA TYR A 222 3.63 40.94 -16.43
C TYR A 222 2.42 40.28 -17.12
N PRO A 223 2.19 40.52 -18.42
CA PRO A 223 1.07 39.91 -19.16
C PRO A 223 1.11 38.37 -19.15
N ASN A 224 2.30 37.77 -19.06
CA ASN A 224 2.49 36.31 -19.00
C ASN A 224 1.78 35.69 -17.79
N LEU A 225 1.81 36.34 -16.61
CA LEU A 225 1.10 35.84 -15.42
C LEU A 225 -0.42 35.98 -15.56
N ALA A 226 -0.92 36.99 -16.28
CA ALA A 226 -2.35 37.12 -16.53
C ALA A 226 -2.87 36.03 -17.50
N GLU A 227 -2.09 35.67 -18.52
CA GLU A 227 -2.40 34.55 -19.41
C GLU A 227 -2.30 33.18 -18.70
N GLU A 228 -1.31 32.98 -17.82
CA GLU A 228 -1.22 31.78 -16.99
C GLU A 228 -2.36 31.69 -15.96
N ARG A 229 -2.70 32.79 -15.27
CA ARG A 229 -3.84 32.85 -14.35
C ARG A 229 -5.15 32.53 -15.08
N SER A 230 -5.38 33.09 -16.26
CA SER A 230 -6.57 32.79 -17.08
C SER A 230 -6.60 31.34 -17.58
N ARG A 231 -5.44 30.73 -17.88
CA ARG A 231 -5.33 29.29 -18.18
C ARG A 231 -5.75 28.44 -16.99
N TRP A 232 -5.19 28.70 -15.80
CA TRP A 232 -5.50 27.95 -14.58
C TRP A 232 -6.96 28.14 -14.14
N GLU A 233 -7.50 29.35 -14.21
CA GLU A 233 -8.92 29.63 -13.93
C GLU A 233 -9.85 28.84 -14.87
N LYS A 234 -9.48 28.70 -16.15
CA LYS A 234 -10.25 27.90 -17.13
C LYS A 234 -10.12 26.39 -16.90
N GLU A 235 -8.94 25.91 -16.55
CA GLU A 235 -8.69 24.49 -16.26
C GLU A 235 -9.43 24.06 -14.97
N LEU A 236 -9.40 24.92 -13.95
CA LEU A 236 -10.11 24.74 -12.68
C LEU A 236 -11.64 24.86 -12.84
N ALA A 237 -12.13 25.63 -13.82
CA ALA A 237 -13.54 25.63 -14.20
C ALA A 237 -13.94 24.31 -14.89
N GLY A 238 -13.12 23.78 -15.81
CA GLY A 238 -13.37 22.49 -16.46
C GLY A 238 -13.40 21.33 -15.47
N LEU A 239 -12.47 21.29 -14.52
CA LEU A 239 -12.47 20.30 -13.43
C LEU A 239 -13.69 20.40 -12.50
N ARG A 240 -14.31 21.58 -12.37
CA ARG A 240 -15.59 21.73 -11.64
C ARG A 240 -16.76 21.17 -12.43
N GLU A 241 -16.85 21.47 -13.72
CA GLU A 241 -17.89 20.93 -14.62
C GLU A 241 -17.81 19.39 -14.70
N GLU A 242 -16.60 18.82 -14.77
CA GLU A 242 -16.38 17.38 -14.71
C GLU A 242 -16.80 16.78 -13.36
N ASN A 243 -16.47 17.43 -12.23
CA ASN A 243 -16.84 16.96 -10.90
C ASN A 243 -18.38 17.03 -10.67
N GLU A 244 -19.05 18.09 -11.14
CA GLU A 244 -20.51 18.18 -11.16
C GLU A 244 -21.15 17.08 -12.02
N SER A 245 -20.55 16.78 -13.18
CA SER A 245 -20.99 15.69 -14.07
C SER A 245 -20.82 14.30 -13.43
N LEU A 246 -19.66 14.03 -12.83
CA LEU A 246 -19.38 12.80 -12.08
C LEU A 246 -20.32 12.65 -10.88
N THR A 247 -20.61 13.73 -10.16
CA THR A 247 -21.58 13.75 -9.06
C THR A 247 -22.99 13.41 -9.55
N ALA A 248 -23.42 13.98 -10.68
CA ALA A 248 -24.71 13.64 -11.30
C ALA A 248 -24.78 12.17 -11.76
N MET A 249 -23.68 11.63 -12.31
CA MET A 249 -23.58 10.20 -12.64
C MET A 249 -23.65 9.30 -11.40
N LEU A 250 -22.95 9.65 -10.32
CA LEU A 250 -23.01 8.91 -9.05
C LEU A 250 -24.44 8.90 -8.46
N CYS A 251 -25.14 10.03 -8.47
CA CYS A 251 -26.55 10.08 -8.08
C CYS A 251 -27.42 9.16 -8.95
N SER A 252 -27.25 9.20 -10.27
CA SER A 252 -27.97 8.33 -11.21
C SER A 252 -27.70 6.84 -10.95
N LYS A 253 -26.45 6.47 -10.62
CA LYS A 253 -26.09 5.08 -10.28
C LYS A 253 -26.59 4.63 -8.91
N GLU A 254 -26.65 5.49 -7.90
CA GLU A 254 -27.31 5.15 -6.63
C GLU A 254 -28.83 4.98 -6.83
N GLU A 255 -29.47 5.75 -7.71
CA GLU A 255 -30.86 5.50 -8.08
C GLU A 255 -31.05 4.15 -8.82
N GLU A 256 -30.21 3.81 -9.80
CA GLU A 256 -30.21 2.49 -10.44
C GLU A 256 -30.01 1.34 -9.44
N LEU A 257 -29.08 1.53 -8.49
CA LEU A 257 -28.83 0.58 -7.42
C LEU A 257 -30.05 0.46 -6.48
N ASN A 258 -30.76 1.55 -6.17
CA ASN A 258 -31.98 1.49 -5.36
C ASN A 258 -33.18 0.88 -6.10
N ARG A 259 -33.31 1.09 -7.41
CA ARG A 259 -34.28 0.36 -8.26
C ARG A 259 -34.01 -1.14 -8.25
N THR A 260 -32.75 -1.57 -8.36
CA THR A 260 -32.37 -3.00 -8.37
C THR A 260 -32.43 -3.66 -6.98
N LYS A 261 -32.08 -2.94 -5.91
CA LYS A 261 -32.37 -3.36 -4.51
C LYS A 261 -33.87 -3.63 -4.32
N ALA A 262 -34.75 -2.77 -4.84
CA ALA A 262 -36.20 -2.92 -4.73
C ALA A 262 -36.74 -4.14 -5.50
N THR A 263 -36.31 -4.37 -6.75
CA THR A 263 -36.75 -5.55 -7.53
C THR A 263 -36.22 -6.86 -6.93
N MET A 264 -34.99 -6.88 -6.42
CA MET A 264 -34.43 -8.00 -5.66
C MET A 264 -35.28 -8.35 -4.43
N ASN A 265 -35.76 -7.34 -3.69
CA ASN A 265 -36.62 -7.56 -2.52
C ASN A 265 -37.99 -8.12 -2.92
N ALA A 266 -38.66 -7.58 -3.94
CA ALA A 266 -39.92 -8.11 -4.44
C ALA A 266 -39.81 -9.58 -4.90
N ILE A 267 -38.71 -9.94 -5.57
CA ILE A 267 -38.43 -11.34 -5.97
C ILE A 267 -38.19 -12.24 -4.74
N ARG A 268 -37.51 -11.73 -3.71
CA ARG A 268 -37.33 -12.47 -2.43
C ARG A 268 -38.66 -12.73 -1.74
N GLU A 269 -39.54 -11.74 -1.68
CA GLU A 269 -40.87 -11.83 -1.06
C GLU A 269 -41.77 -12.84 -1.78
N GLU A 270 -41.85 -12.82 -3.11
CA GLU A 270 -42.61 -13.82 -3.87
C GLU A 270 -42.00 -15.22 -3.76
N ARG A 271 -40.67 -15.36 -3.75
CA ARG A 271 -40.01 -16.65 -3.47
C ARG A 271 -40.36 -17.18 -2.08
N ASP A 272 -40.46 -16.33 -1.06
CA ASP A 272 -40.88 -16.74 0.28
C ASP A 272 -42.40 -16.93 0.40
N ARG A 273 -43.21 -16.27 -0.44
CA ARG A 273 -44.65 -16.54 -0.59
C ARG A 273 -44.91 -17.91 -1.22
N LEU A 274 -44.15 -18.26 -2.27
CA LEU A 274 -44.18 -19.58 -2.90
C LEU A 274 -43.68 -20.67 -1.94
N ARG A 275 -42.58 -20.44 -1.21
CA ARG A 275 -42.11 -21.37 -0.16
C ARG A 275 -43.19 -21.63 0.90
N ARG A 276 -43.89 -20.60 1.38
CA ARG A 276 -45.02 -20.76 2.31
C ARG A 276 -46.21 -21.53 1.70
N ARG A 277 -46.49 -21.37 0.40
CA ARG A 277 -47.52 -22.15 -0.30
C ARG A 277 -47.16 -23.63 -0.50
N VAL A 278 -45.87 -23.94 -0.68
CA VAL A 278 -45.37 -25.33 -0.79
C VAL A 278 -45.29 -26.01 0.58
N SER A 279 -45.00 -25.24 1.64
CA SER A 279 -44.95 -25.74 3.02
C SER A 279 -46.31 -25.78 3.74
N ALA A 280 -47.39 -25.35 3.09
CA ALA A 280 -48.75 -25.46 3.62
C ALA A 280 -49.30 -26.87 3.32
N PRO A 281 -49.95 -27.55 4.28
CA PRO A 281 -50.57 -28.85 4.03
C PRO A 281 -51.57 -28.79 2.87
N SER A 282 -51.44 -29.72 1.92
CA SER A 282 -52.34 -29.84 0.78
C SER A 282 -53.77 -30.15 1.25
N PRO A 283 -54.83 -29.51 0.73
CA PRO A 283 -56.20 -29.90 1.01
C PRO A 283 -56.42 -31.37 0.66
N ALA A 284 -57.02 -32.13 1.58
CA ALA A 284 -57.14 -33.58 1.45
C ALA A 284 -57.96 -33.98 0.21
N TRP A 285 -57.31 -34.68 -0.73
CA TRP A 285 -57.98 -35.38 -1.83
C TRP A 285 -58.58 -36.69 -1.29
N PRO A 286 -59.90 -36.92 -1.37
CA PRO A 286 -60.50 -38.09 -0.71
C PRO A 286 -60.24 -39.41 -1.44
N GLY A 287 -59.33 -40.22 -0.89
CA GLY A 287 -59.43 -41.68 -0.91
C GLY A 287 -58.66 -42.45 -1.99
N LEU A 288 -57.65 -43.22 -1.55
CA LEU A 288 -57.26 -44.54 -2.05
C LEU A 288 -56.34 -45.19 -0.98
N PRO A 289 -56.48 -46.50 -0.65
CA PRO A 289 -55.77 -47.11 0.48
C PRO A 289 -54.35 -47.59 0.13
N PRO A 290 -53.40 -47.66 1.10
CA PRO A 290 -52.04 -48.15 0.86
C PRO A 290 -51.98 -49.69 0.91
N GLY A 291 -51.30 -50.34 -0.06
CA GLY A 291 -51.12 -51.79 0.02
C GLY A 291 -50.57 -52.51 -1.23
N LEU A 292 -49.45 -52.07 -1.82
CA LEU A 292 -48.83 -52.81 -2.95
C LEU A 292 -47.30 -52.68 -3.09
N TRP A 293 -46.57 -52.59 -1.97
CA TRP A 293 -45.10 -52.71 -1.96
C TRP A 293 -44.69 -54.17 -1.75
N GLY A 294 -44.60 -54.94 -2.85
CA GLY A 294 -44.49 -56.40 -2.80
C GLY A 294 -43.72 -57.05 -3.95
N TRP A 295 -42.56 -56.50 -4.31
CA TRP A 295 -41.70 -57.08 -5.37
C TRP A 295 -40.97 -58.33 -4.88
N LYS A 296 -41.61 -59.51 -5.03
CA LYS A 296 -40.91 -60.80 -4.94
C LYS A 296 -39.99 -60.97 -6.16
N THR A 297 -38.69 -60.74 -5.98
CA THR A 297 -37.67 -61.14 -6.95
C THR A 297 -37.56 -62.68 -6.98
N ASN A 298 -37.31 -63.25 -8.16
CA ASN A 298 -37.31 -64.70 -8.36
C ASN A 298 -35.96 -65.19 -8.90
N LYS A 299 -35.27 -66.00 -8.09
CA LYS A 299 -34.20 -66.99 -8.38
C LYS A 299 -33.13 -66.69 -9.45
N HIS A 300 -31.88 -66.78 -8.98
CA HIS A 300 -30.68 -67.28 -9.70
C HIS A 300 -30.40 -66.74 -11.12
N VAL A 301 -29.49 -65.77 -11.18
CA VAL A 301 -28.63 -65.53 -12.35
C VAL A 301 -27.50 -66.58 -12.36
N SER A 302 -27.09 -67.06 -13.54
CA SER A 302 -25.90 -67.92 -13.71
C SER A 302 -24.62 -67.10 -13.55
N SER A 303 -23.58 -67.63 -12.88
CA SER A 303 -22.35 -66.84 -12.67
C SER A 303 -21.70 -66.43 -13.99
N SER A 304 -21.71 -67.30 -15.01
CA SER A 304 -21.23 -67.00 -16.36
C SER A 304 -21.87 -65.77 -17.02
N VAL A 305 -23.13 -65.45 -16.67
CA VAL A 305 -23.82 -64.25 -17.17
C VAL A 305 -23.38 -63.00 -16.39
N ALA A 306 -23.14 -63.14 -15.09
CA ALA A 306 -22.57 -62.06 -14.26
C ALA A 306 -21.11 -61.78 -14.63
N GLU A 307 -20.31 -62.81 -14.93
CA GLU A 307 -18.92 -62.72 -15.37
C GLU A 307 -18.80 -62.02 -16.74
N HIS A 308 -19.65 -62.37 -17.71
CA HIS A 308 -19.69 -61.67 -19.00
C HIS A 308 -20.16 -60.21 -18.87
N LEU A 309 -21.21 -59.93 -18.08
CA LEU A 309 -21.66 -58.56 -17.83
C LEU A 309 -20.60 -57.71 -17.11
N ALA A 310 -19.89 -58.30 -16.14
CA ALA A 310 -18.78 -57.63 -15.47
C ALA A 310 -17.66 -57.27 -16.45
N HIS A 311 -17.29 -58.16 -17.37
CA HIS A 311 -16.30 -57.86 -18.41
C HIS A 311 -16.75 -56.72 -19.34
N SER A 312 -17.96 -56.80 -19.91
CA SER A 312 -18.49 -55.73 -20.79
C SER A 312 -18.63 -54.38 -20.09
N LEU A 313 -18.88 -54.34 -18.78
CA LEU A 313 -18.85 -53.12 -17.98
C LEU A 313 -17.42 -52.60 -17.73
N GLN A 314 -16.47 -53.51 -17.51
CA GLN A 314 -15.06 -53.19 -17.24
C GLN A 314 -14.35 -52.63 -18.49
N ASP A 315 -14.69 -53.14 -19.67
CA ASP A 315 -14.09 -52.78 -20.96
C ASP A 315 -14.76 -51.54 -21.63
N CYS A 316 -15.55 -50.77 -20.87
CA CYS A 316 -16.28 -49.56 -21.32
C CYS A 316 -17.15 -49.75 -22.58
N SER A 317 -17.80 -50.91 -22.72
CA SER A 317 -18.64 -51.23 -23.90
C SER A 317 -19.92 -50.38 -23.99
N ASN A 318 -20.48 -50.27 -25.20
CA ASN A 318 -21.70 -49.49 -25.46
C ASN A 318 -22.88 -50.03 -24.64
N ILE A 319 -23.67 -49.13 -24.04
CA ILE A 319 -24.81 -49.47 -23.17
C ILE A 319 -25.82 -50.40 -23.88
N GLN A 320 -25.93 -50.31 -25.21
CA GLN A 320 -26.77 -51.19 -26.03
C GLN A 320 -26.33 -52.66 -26.01
N GLU A 321 -25.03 -52.97 -25.93
CA GLU A 321 -24.55 -54.38 -25.86
C GLU A 321 -24.86 -55.01 -24.50
N ILE A 322 -24.82 -54.21 -23.43
CA ILE A 322 -25.23 -54.58 -22.07
C ILE A 322 -26.74 -54.89 -22.04
N PHE A 323 -27.58 -54.09 -22.71
CA PHE A 323 -29.01 -54.38 -22.81
C PHE A 323 -29.32 -55.57 -23.74
N GLN A 324 -28.58 -55.73 -24.85
CA GLN A 324 -28.76 -56.86 -25.78
C GLN A 324 -28.51 -58.21 -25.10
N THR A 325 -27.48 -58.28 -24.25
CA THR A 325 -27.13 -59.49 -23.47
C THR A 325 -28.10 -59.75 -22.31
N LEU A 326 -28.64 -58.70 -21.68
CA LEU A 326 -29.71 -58.84 -20.67
C LEU A 326 -31.02 -59.35 -21.28
N TYR A 327 -31.36 -58.93 -22.50
CA TYR A 327 -32.53 -59.44 -23.23
C TYR A 327 -32.38 -60.90 -23.66
N SER A 328 -31.20 -61.32 -24.16
CA SER A 328 -31.00 -62.70 -24.60
C SER A 328 -31.11 -63.74 -23.48
N HIS A 329 -30.91 -63.33 -22.22
CA HIS A 329 -31.07 -64.19 -21.04
C HIS A 329 -32.43 -64.04 -20.32
N GLY A 330 -33.41 -63.38 -20.95
CA GLY A 330 -34.80 -63.39 -20.47
C GLY A 330 -35.08 -62.47 -19.27
N SER A 331 -34.21 -61.49 -19.00
CA SER A 331 -34.50 -60.46 -18.00
C SER A 331 -35.57 -59.51 -18.54
N ALA A 332 -36.73 -59.47 -17.89
CA ALA A 332 -37.88 -58.65 -18.31
C ALA A 332 -37.69 -57.16 -17.93
N ILE A 333 -36.62 -56.55 -18.42
CA ILE A 333 -36.39 -55.10 -18.31
C ILE A 333 -37.32 -54.41 -19.32
N SER A 334 -38.18 -53.53 -18.81
CA SER A 334 -39.08 -52.74 -19.66
C SER A 334 -38.27 -51.72 -20.48
N GLU A 335 -38.61 -51.59 -21.75
CA GLU A 335 -37.97 -50.66 -22.69
C GLU A 335 -37.93 -49.21 -22.17
N SER A 336 -38.93 -48.80 -21.37
CA SER A 336 -38.92 -47.49 -20.70
C SER A 336 -37.76 -47.32 -19.71
N LYS A 337 -37.37 -48.35 -18.96
CA LYS A 337 -36.27 -48.30 -17.98
C LYS A 337 -34.92 -48.26 -18.66
N ILE A 338 -34.78 -48.95 -19.79
CA ILE A 338 -33.61 -48.84 -20.66
C ILE A 338 -33.44 -47.39 -21.10
N ARG A 339 -34.52 -46.79 -21.60
CA ARG A 339 -34.53 -45.39 -22.06
C ARG A 339 -34.31 -44.38 -20.93
N GLU A 340 -34.80 -44.65 -19.72
CA GLU A 340 -34.48 -43.89 -18.51
C GLU A 340 -32.98 -43.95 -18.17
N PHE A 341 -32.35 -45.14 -18.25
CA PHE A 341 -30.91 -45.29 -18.04
C PHE A 341 -30.06 -44.65 -19.14
N GLU A 342 -30.47 -44.70 -20.40
CA GLU A 342 -29.82 -44.00 -21.51
C GLU A 342 -29.81 -42.48 -21.26
N VAL A 343 -30.98 -41.89 -20.97
CA VAL A 343 -31.11 -40.45 -20.68
C VAL A 343 -30.34 -40.04 -19.42
N GLU A 344 -30.35 -40.84 -18.36
CA GLU A 344 -29.56 -40.57 -17.15
C GLU A 344 -28.05 -40.67 -17.41
N THR A 345 -27.62 -41.59 -18.28
CA THR A 345 -26.22 -41.71 -18.70
C THR A 345 -25.78 -40.51 -19.55
N GLU A 346 -26.60 -40.06 -20.51
CA GLU A 346 -26.35 -38.82 -21.27
C GLU A 346 -26.30 -37.59 -20.35
N ARG A 347 -27.18 -37.51 -19.35
CA ARG A 347 -27.23 -36.43 -18.36
C ARG A 347 -25.97 -36.41 -17.48
N LEU A 348 -25.51 -37.58 -17.02
CA LEU A 348 -24.28 -37.70 -16.24
C LEU A 348 -23.04 -37.39 -17.10
N ASN A 349 -22.97 -37.89 -18.34
CA ASN A 349 -21.85 -37.61 -19.25
C ASN A 349 -21.77 -36.11 -19.60
N SER A 350 -22.91 -35.47 -19.86
CA SER A 350 -23.01 -34.01 -20.04
C SER A 350 -22.52 -33.24 -18.81
N ARG A 351 -22.77 -33.76 -17.60
CA ARG A 351 -22.27 -33.16 -16.35
C ARG A 351 -20.76 -33.37 -16.19
N ILE A 352 -20.21 -34.49 -16.65
CA ILE A 352 -18.76 -34.76 -16.65
C ILE A 352 -18.02 -33.79 -17.59
N GLU A 353 -18.48 -33.60 -18.84
CA GLU A 353 -17.84 -32.67 -19.78
C GLU A 353 -17.93 -31.21 -19.32
N HIS A 354 -19.03 -30.81 -18.68
CA HIS A 354 -19.12 -29.51 -18.03
C HIS A 354 -18.14 -29.35 -16.85
N LEU A 355 -17.92 -30.41 -16.06
CA LEU A 355 -16.94 -30.38 -14.97
C LEU A 355 -15.49 -30.43 -15.46
N LYS A 356 -15.20 -31.09 -16.60
CA LYS A 356 -13.89 -31.04 -17.27
C LYS A 356 -13.59 -29.61 -17.74
N SER A 357 -14.46 -29.06 -18.58
CA SER A 357 -14.31 -27.68 -19.10
C SER A 357 -14.27 -26.62 -17.99
N GLN A 358 -14.95 -26.84 -16.85
CA GLN A 358 -14.81 -25.99 -15.67
C GLN A 358 -13.42 -26.12 -15.00
N ASN A 359 -12.84 -27.32 -14.91
CA ASN A 359 -11.47 -27.51 -14.43
C ASN A 359 -10.44 -26.92 -15.40
N ASP A 360 -10.61 -27.08 -16.71
CA ASP A 360 -9.71 -26.49 -17.72
C ASP A 360 -9.67 -24.96 -17.59
N LEU A 361 -10.85 -24.32 -17.45
CA LEU A 361 -10.96 -22.89 -17.21
C LEU A 361 -10.29 -22.48 -15.88
N LEU A 362 -10.51 -23.24 -14.80
CA LEU A 362 -9.85 -22.98 -13.51
C LEU A 362 -8.32 -23.08 -13.64
N THR A 363 -7.80 -24.09 -14.33
CA THR A 363 -6.35 -24.25 -14.60
C THR A 363 -5.77 -23.06 -15.36
N ILE A 364 -6.46 -22.59 -16.41
CA ILE A 364 -6.04 -21.39 -17.17
C ILE A 364 -6.01 -20.16 -16.26
N THR A 365 -7.07 -19.90 -15.48
CA THR A 365 -7.11 -18.74 -14.57
C THR A 365 -6.07 -18.83 -13.44
N LEU A 366 -5.68 -20.03 -13.01
CA LEU A 366 -4.67 -20.21 -11.98
C LEU A 366 -3.26 -19.90 -12.51
N GLU A 367 -2.94 -20.33 -13.73
CA GLU A 367 -1.65 -20.03 -14.36
C GLU A 367 -1.55 -18.53 -14.74
N GLU A 368 -2.66 -17.89 -15.15
CA GLU A 368 -2.72 -16.43 -15.33
C GLU A 368 -2.50 -15.68 -14.00
N CYS A 369 -3.19 -16.07 -12.92
CA CYS A 369 -2.99 -15.50 -11.59
C CYS A 369 -1.54 -15.64 -11.11
N LYS A 370 -0.90 -16.80 -11.34
CA LYS A 370 0.50 -17.08 -11.01
C LYS A 370 1.45 -16.17 -11.79
N SER A 371 1.32 -16.10 -13.12
CA SER A 371 2.09 -15.20 -13.99
C SER A 371 1.97 -13.74 -13.54
N ASN A 372 0.75 -13.31 -13.18
CA ASN A 372 0.49 -11.95 -12.71
C ASN A 372 1.13 -11.67 -11.33
N ALA A 373 1.15 -12.67 -10.43
CA ALA A 373 1.84 -12.59 -9.14
C ALA A 373 3.38 -12.58 -9.28
N GLU A 374 3.95 -13.38 -10.19
CA GLU A 374 5.39 -13.36 -10.53
C GLU A 374 5.81 -11.99 -11.08
N ARG A 375 4.98 -11.41 -11.97
CA ARG A 375 5.15 -10.04 -12.48
C ARG A 375 5.11 -8.99 -11.37
N MET A 376 4.17 -9.10 -10.42
CA MET A 376 4.12 -8.21 -9.25
C MET A 376 5.35 -8.34 -8.36
N SER A 377 5.79 -9.57 -8.06
CA SER A 377 6.97 -9.83 -7.24
C SER A 377 8.24 -9.18 -7.85
N MET A 378 8.40 -9.29 -9.18
CA MET A 378 9.50 -8.61 -9.89
C MET A 378 9.40 -7.08 -9.83
N LEU A 379 8.19 -6.51 -9.88
CA LEU A 379 7.98 -5.06 -9.72
C LEU A 379 8.31 -4.61 -8.29
N VAL A 380 7.83 -5.32 -7.27
CA VAL A 380 8.14 -5.01 -5.86
C VAL A 380 9.65 -5.02 -5.62
N GLY A 381 10.37 -6.04 -6.07
CA GLY A 381 11.84 -6.08 -5.93
C GLY A 381 12.56 -4.92 -6.63
N LYS A 382 12.04 -4.43 -7.76
CA LYS A 382 12.55 -3.20 -8.42
C LYS A 382 12.27 -1.96 -7.58
N TYR A 383 11.07 -1.84 -6.99
CA TYR A 383 10.73 -0.71 -6.11
C TYR A 383 11.51 -0.71 -4.79
N GLU A 384 11.75 -1.87 -4.18
CA GLU A 384 12.59 -2.00 -2.98
C GLU A 384 14.05 -1.62 -3.27
N SER A 385 14.58 -2.09 -4.41
CA SER A 385 15.93 -1.70 -4.87
C SER A 385 16.02 -0.20 -5.16
N ASN A 386 15.03 0.39 -5.82
CA ASN A 386 15.00 1.82 -6.12
C ASN A 386 14.86 2.68 -4.86
N ALA A 387 13.97 2.31 -3.93
CA ALA A 387 13.81 2.97 -2.64
C ALA A 387 15.10 2.90 -1.80
N THR A 388 15.86 1.81 -1.90
CA THR A 388 17.17 1.67 -1.26
C THR A 388 18.22 2.58 -1.92
N ALA A 389 18.27 2.62 -3.24
CA ALA A 389 19.17 3.53 -3.97
C ALA A 389 18.87 5.01 -3.69
N LEU A 390 17.59 5.40 -3.67
CA LEU A 390 17.15 6.75 -3.33
C LEU A 390 17.46 7.11 -1.87
N ARG A 391 17.32 6.18 -0.92
CA ARG A 391 17.70 6.39 0.48
C ARG A 391 19.21 6.62 0.64
N LEU A 392 20.04 5.87 -0.08
CA LEU A 392 21.49 6.09 -0.11
C LEU A 392 21.84 7.43 -0.77
N ALA A 393 21.19 7.79 -1.88
CA ALA A 393 21.40 9.08 -2.54
C ALA A 393 21.01 10.27 -1.63
N LEU A 394 19.91 10.15 -0.88
CA LEU A 394 19.50 11.13 0.12
C LEU A 394 20.57 11.25 1.22
N GLN A 395 21.01 10.14 1.80
CA GLN A 395 22.06 10.12 2.83
C GLN A 395 23.37 10.77 2.36
N TYR A 396 23.79 10.52 1.12
CA TYR A 396 24.95 11.21 0.54
C TYR A 396 24.70 12.71 0.33
N SER A 397 23.49 13.11 -0.06
CA SER A 397 23.14 14.53 -0.18
C SER A 397 23.14 15.27 1.17
N GLU A 398 22.65 14.62 2.24
CA GLU A 398 22.71 15.12 3.62
C GLU A 398 24.17 15.29 4.09
N GLN A 399 25.03 14.30 3.81
CA GLN A 399 26.47 14.39 4.10
C GLN A 399 27.17 15.50 3.32
N CYS A 400 26.80 15.72 2.05
CA CYS A 400 27.29 16.86 1.27
C CYS A 400 26.83 18.20 1.84
N ILE A 401 25.59 18.31 2.34
CA ILE A 401 25.08 19.52 2.99
C ILE A 401 25.86 19.78 4.29
N GLU A 402 26.02 18.79 5.18
CA GLU A 402 26.82 18.92 6.41
C GLU A 402 28.27 19.36 6.08
N ALA A 403 28.86 18.85 5.00
CA ALA A 403 30.19 19.26 4.54
C ALA A 403 30.23 20.71 3.99
N TYR A 404 29.24 21.15 3.23
CA TYR A 404 29.17 22.52 2.70
C TYR A 404 28.89 23.56 3.80
N GLU A 405 28.03 23.25 4.77
CA GLU A 405 27.79 24.10 5.95
C GLU A 405 29.07 24.31 6.77
N LEU A 406 29.85 23.24 6.97
CA LEU A 406 31.12 23.33 7.69
C LEU A 406 32.20 24.08 6.89
N LEU A 407 32.22 23.97 5.56
CA LEU A 407 33.11 24.76 4.70
C LEU A 407 32.74 26.25 4.73
N LEU A 408 31.44 26.58 4.73
CA LEU A 408 30.95 27.95 4.89
C LEU A 408 31.35 28.53 6.26
N ALA A 409 31.10 27.81 7.35
CA ALA A 409 31.47 28.24 8.71
C ALA A 409 33.00 28.43 8.87
N LEU A 410 33.82 27.60 8.22
CA LEU A 410 35.26 27.81 8.15
C LEU A 410 35.62 29.11 7.42
N ALA A 411 35.05 29.36 6.24
CA ALA A 411 35.30 30.57 5.46
C ALA A 411 34.83 31.86 6.18
N GLU A 412 33.67 31.83 6.83
CA GLU A 412 33.17 32.95 7.66
C GLU A 412 34.07 33.22 8.88
N SER A 413 34.57 32.16 9.52
CA SER A 413 35.52 32.29 10.64
C SER A 413 36.87 32.87 10.19
N GLU A 414 37.32 32.53 8.98
CA GLU A 414 38.55 33.05 8.38
C GLU A 414 38.40 34.54 8.00
N GLN A 415 37.29 34.92 7.36
CA GLN A 415 36.97 36.33 7.10
C GLN A 415 36.89 37.13 8.41
N SER A 416 36.23 36.59 9.44
CA SER A 416 36.11 37.23 10.76
C SER A 416 37.48 37.43 11.44
N LEU A 417 38.37 36.45 11.31
CA LEU A 417 39.73 36.50 11.85
C LEU A 417 40.60 37.52 11.10
N ILE A 418 40.52 37.55 9.77
CA ILE A 418 41.21 38.54 8.91
C ILE A 418 40.72 39.97 9.21
N LEU A 419 39.41 40.18 9.34
CA LEU A 419 38.83 41.48 9.72
C LEU A 419 39.26 41.92 11.13
N GLY A 420 39.35 40.98 12.08
CA GLY A 420 39.91 41.23 13.41
C GLY A 420 41.39 41.63 13.35
N GLN A 421 42.19 40.99 12.51
CA GLN A 421 43.61 41.31 12.31
C GLN A 421 43.81 42.69 11.68
N PHE A 422 43.04 43.07 10.66
CA PHE A 422 43.11 44.42 10.08
C PHE A 422 42.78 45.51 11.11
N ARG A 423 41.75 45.30 11.95
CA ARG A 423 41.41 46.22 13.05
C ARG A 423 42.53 46.30 14.10
N ALA A 424 43.11 45.16 14.48
CA ALA A 424 44.25 45.12 15.40
C ALA A 424 45.53 45.77 14.84
N ALA A 425 45.70 45.80 13.52
CA ALA A 425 46.76 46.54 12.84
C ALA A 425 46.47 48.06 12.71
N GLY A 426 45.39 48.57 13.32
CA GLY A 426 44.98 49.96 13.26
C GLY A 426 44.31 50.39 11.94
N VAL A 427 44.08 49.45 11.01
CA VAL A 427 43.51 49.75 9.69
C VAL A 427 42.02 50.00 9.81
N GLY A 428 41.64 51.28 9.85
CA GLY A 428 40.25 51.74 9.97
C GLY A 428 39.87 52.39 11.30
N SER A 429 40.81 52.45 12.27
CA SER A 429 40.59 53.12 13.55
C SER A 429 40.94 54.60 13.48
N SER A 430 40.06 55.48 13.97
CA SER A 430 40.36 56.91 14.12
C SER A 430 41.29 57.13 15.34
N PRO A 431 42.33 57.98 15.26
CA PRO A 431 43.33 58.10 16.32
C PRO A 431 42.76 58.79 17.57
N GLY A 432 42.44 58.00 18.60
CA GLY A 432 42.06 58.49 19.93
C GLY A 432 41.26 57.53 20.82
N ASP A 433 40.68 56.45 20.27
CA ASP A 433 39.77 55.58 21.03
C ASP A 433 40.46 54.40 21.73
N HIS A 434 40.93 54.63 22.96
CA HIS A 434 41.53 53.60 23.82
C HIS A 434 40.53 52.55 24.35
N SER A 435 39.21 52.67 24.07
CA SER A 435 38.25 51.60 24.37
C SER A 435 38.23 50.49 23.31
N GLY A 436 38.86 50.71 22.16
CA GLY A 436 38.89 49.77 21.04
C GLY A 436 39.65 48.47 21.32
N ASP A 437 40.78 48.51 22.03
CA ASP A 437 41.73 47.38 22.08
C ASP A 437 41.20 46.16 22.87
N GLU A 438 40.47 46.36 23.97
CA GLU A 438 39.79 45.26 24.68
C GLU A 438 38.68 44.64 23.81
N ASN A 439 37.97 45.46 23.02
CA ASN A 439 36.93 45.00 22.11
C ASN A 439 37.52 44.21 20.93
N ILE A 440 38.62 44.70 20.33
CA ILE A 440 39.34 44.04 19.23
C ILE A 440 39.96 42.72 19.69
N THR A 441 40.59 42.67 20.86
CA THR A 441 41.15 41.42 21.40
C THR A 441 40.06 40.40 21.76
N GLN A 442 38.92 40.85 22.30
CA GLN A 442 37.76 39.98 22.54
C GLN A 442 37.10 39.51 21.22
N MET A 443 37.10 40.33 20.16
CA MET A 443 36.61 39.99 18.82
C MET A 443 37.50 38.96 18.13
N LEU A 444 38.84 39.14 18.17
CA LEU A 444 39.81 38.16 17.67
C LEU A 444 39.71 36.83 18.42
N LYS A 445 39.52 36.86 19.74
CA LYS A 445 39.30 35.64 20.53
C LYS A 445 38.04 34.90 20.08
N ARG A 446 36.90 35.59 19.93
CA ARG A 446 35.66 34.99 19.39
C ARG A 446 35.89 34.36 18.01
N ALA A 447 36.53 35.07 17.08
CA ALA A 447 36.80 34.54 15.73
C ALA A 447 37.68 33.27 15.76
N HIS A 448 38.71 33.24 16.61
CA HIS A 448 39.56 32.07 16.80
C HIS A 448 38.81 30.89 17.47
N ASP A 449 37.98 31.16 18.47
CA ASP A 449 37.16 30.13 19.12
C ASP A 449 36.11 29.54 18.15
N CYS A 450 35.45 30.38 17.34
CA CYS A 450 34.54 29.98 16.26
C CYS A 450 35.23 29.14 15.18
N ARG A 451 36.42 29.54 14.73
CA ARG A 451 37.23 28.74 13.78
C ARG A 451 37.56 27.37 14.37
N LYS A 452 37.98 27.33 15.63
CA LYS A 452 38.31 26.09 16.33
C LYS A 452 37.11 25.15 16.47
N THR A 453 35.90 25.67 16.67
CA THR A 453 34.68 24.83 16.67
C THR A 453 34.35 24.29 15.28
N ALA A 454 34.44 25.11 14.23
CA ALA A 454 34.21 24.67 12.85
C ALA A 454 35.24 23.61 12.41
N GLU A 455 36.53 23.83 12.70
CA GLU A 455 37.59 22.85 12.42
C GLU A 455 37.40 21.52 13.16
N ASN A 456 36.89 21.55 14.41
CA ASN A 456 36.62 20.33 15.17
C ASN A 456 35.41 19.56 14.61
N ALA A 457 34.36 20.27 14.19
CA ALA A 457 33.20 19.66 13.54
C ALA A 457 33.56 19.07 12.16
N ALA A 458 34.38 19.75 11.36
CA ALA A 458 34.92 19.21 10.10
C ALA A 458 35.74 17.93 10.33
N LYS A 459 36.59 17.88 11.36
CA LYS A 459 37.34 16.67 11.74
C LYS A 459 36.41 15.53 12.18
N ALA A 460 35.31 15.84 12.89
CA ALA A 460 34.31 14.86 13.27
C ALA A 460 33.53 14.31 12.06
N LEU A 461 33.14 15.15 11.10
CA LEU A 461 32.52 14.74 9.84
C LEU A 461 33.45 13.80 9.04
N LEU A 462 34.73 14.16 8.88
CA LEU A 462 35.70 13.29 8.20
C LEU A 462 35.82 11.91 8.88
N MET A 463 35.87 11.86 10.22
CA MET A 463 35.87 10.60 10.96
C MET A 463 34.58 9.77 10.79
N LYS A 464 33.39 10.42 10.66
CA LYS A 464 32.15 9.70 10.30
C LYS A 464 32.27 9.05 8.91
N LEU A 465 32.79 9.79 7.94
CA LEU A 465 32.89 9.37 6.54
C LEU A 465 33.89 8.23 6.36
N ASP A 466 35.11 8.35 6.91
CA ASP A 466 36.13 7.29 6.89
C ASP A 466 35.60 5.99 7.51
N GLY A 467 34.90 6.10 8.65
CA GLY A 467 34.25 4.95 9.31
C GLY A 467 33.12 4.33 8.48
N SER A 468 32.33 5.16 7.78
CA SER A 468 31.23 4.69 6.93
C SER A 468 31.72 3.97 5.68
N CYS A 469 32.80 4.45 5.04
CA CYS A 469 33.44 3.78 3.91
C CYS A 469 34.05 2.42 4.29
N GLY A 470 34.63 2.30 5.50
CA GLY A 470 35.18 1.03 5.99
C GLY A 470 34.14 -0.07 6.21
N GLY A 471 32.92 0.29 6.64
CA GLY A 471 31.85 -0.68 6.93
C GLY A 471 31.10 -1.20 5.69
N ALA A 472 30.88 -0.34 4.69
CA ALA A 472 30.01 -0.65 3.55
C ALA A 472 30.65 -1.54 2.46
N PHE A 473 31.98 -1.55 2.34
CA PHE A 473 32.71 -2.23 1.26
C PHE A 473 33.34 -3.58 1.67
N ALA A 474 33.11 -4.06 2.89
CA ALA A 474 33.69 -5.29 3.43
C ALA A 474 33.07 -6.60 2.89
N VAL A 475 32.71 -6.65 1.60
CA VAL A 475 32.44 -7.91 0.89
C VAL A 475 33.79 -8.56 0.58
N ALA A 476 34.06 -9.71 1.20
CA ALA A 476 35.34 -10.40 1.06
C ALA A 476 35.60 -10.85 -0.38
N GLY A 477 36.48 -10.14 -1.10
CA GLY A 477 36.97 -10.56 -2.41
C GLY A 477 37.50 -9.47 -3.36
N CYS A 478 37.11 -8.19 -3.19
CA CYS A 478 37.42 -7.16 -4.19
C CYS A 478 38.05 -5.90 -3.59
N SER A 479 39.39 -5.83 -3.60
CA SER A 479 40.15 -4.64 -3.21
C SER A 479 40.32 -3.68 -4.38
N VAL A 480 39.33 -2.83 -4.63
CA VAL A 480 39.41 -1.73 -5.61
C VAL A 480 39.01 -0.43 -4.93
N GLN A 481 39.93 0.53 -4.83
CA GLN A 481 39.63 1.86 -4.30
C GLN A 481 38.82 2.65 -5.33
N PRO A 482 37.68 3.30 -4.97
CA PRO A 482 36.75 3.87 -5.95
C PRO A 482 37.34 4.89 -6.94
N TRP A 483 38.45 5.53 -6.58
CA TRP A 483 39.01 6.68 -7.31
C TRP A 483 40.09 6.34 -8.33
N GLU A 484 40.74 5.17 -8.25
CA GLU A 484 41.87 4.82 -9.14
C GLU A 484 41.41 4.42 -10.56
N SER A 485 40.18 3.89 -10.68
CA SER A 485 39.64 3.35 -11.93
C SER A 485 39.42 4.38 -13.06
N LEU A 486 39.43 5.68 -12.75
CA LEU A 486 39.12 6.75 -13.71
C LEU A 486 40.35 7.28 -14.49
N SER A 487 41.57 6.88 -14.11
CA SER A 487 42.80 7.44 -14.70
C SER A 487 43.38 6.62 -15.86
N SER A 488 43.13 5.31 -15.89
CA SER A 488 44.00 4.36 -16.62
C SER A 488 43.59 4.02 -18.06
N ASN A 489 42.36 4.32 -18.49
CA ASN A 489 41.88 3.98 -19.84
C ASN A 489 42.04 5.14 -20.83
N SER A 490 43.29 5.43 -21.20
CA SER A 490 43.62 6.34 -22.31
C SER A 490 44.69 5.74 -23.24
N HIS A 491 44.29 4.77 -24.06
CA HIS A 491 45.08 4.29 -25.20
C HIS A 491 44.20 4.01 -26.42
N THR A 492 44.67 4.52 -27.58
CA THR A 492 44.11 4.45 -28.95
C THR A 492 42.68 4.95 -29.13
#